data_AF-A0A9P3GBF1-F1
#
_entry.id   AF-A0A9P3GBF1-F1
#
_cell.length_a   1.000
_cell.length_b   1.000
_cell.length_c   1.000
_cell.angle_alpha   90.00
_cell.angle_beta   90.00
_cell.angle_gamma   90.00
#
_symmetry.space_group_name_H-M   'P 1'
#
loop_
_entity.id
_entity.type
_entity.pdbx_description
1 polymer ?
#
loop_
_entity_poly.entity_id
_entity_poly.type
_entity_poly.pdbx_seq_one_letter_code
_entity_poly.pdbx_strand_id
1 'polypeptide(L)'
;MSCEQCTQGYVLTGEPTGAMVDGAYFRAGPEGADPSKAIVILTDVFGLPLKNCKLIADELSKRVKCDVWVPDLFAGAPPVTVDELEPLMPYRPGQTMPFTTKLRVFWLLLTRGFKLFGLRAAVIDPRVTEFVTKIRKEKGYTRVGAAGYCLGGTIAIRLGATDLFDSLVILHPGNTTIEQIKAIKKPAAWACAEEDMSFKKPLRDEAEALFASRKDKPEFVEYEFKDYKGTCHGFAARPNLEVPEIVEAYHGALDQTAAWFEKTL
;
A
#
# COMPACT_ATOMS: atom_id res chain seq x y z
N MET A 1 9.64 -19.57 -28.00
CA MET A 1 9.30 -20.06 -26.65
C MET A 1 9.50 -18.90 -25.70
N SER A 2 8.40 -18.23 -25.31
CA SER A 2 8.43 -17.19 -24.30
C SER A 2 8.80 -17.82 -22.96
N CYS A 3 9.80 -17.27 -22.28
CA CYS A 3 10.24 -17.70 -20.96
C CYS A 3 9.02 -17.74 -20.03
N GLU A 4 8.78 -18.87 -19.33
CA GLU A 4 7.67 -19.00 -18.38
C GLU A 4 7.74 -17.94 -17.26
N GLN A 5 8.92 -17.37 -17.01
CA GLN A 5 9.11 -16.24 -16.09
C GLN A 5 8.54 -14.91 -16.61
N CYS A 6 8.27 -14.76 -17.90
CA CYS A 6 7.67 -13.53 -18.47
C CYS A 6 6.15 -13.43 -18.28
N THR A 7 5.47 -14.51 -17.87
CA THR A 7 4.00 -14.56 -17.70
C THR A 7 3.55 -14.50 -16.25
N GLN A 8 4.47 -14.74 -15.31
CA GLN A 8 4.22 -14.51 -13.91
C GLN A 8 4.38 -13.02 -13.66
N GLY A 9 3.25 -12.32 -13.72
CA GLY A 9 3.16 -10.97 -13.15
C GLY A 9 3.83 -10.94 -11.77
N TYR A 10 4.35 -9.79 -11.40
CA TYR A 10 5.51 -9.64 -10.53
C TYR A 10 5.36 -10.13 -9.07
N VAL A 11 5.28 -11.44 -8.87
CA VAL A 11 5.29 -12.11 -7.58
C VAL A 11 6.71 -12.12 -7.04
N LEU A 12 6.88 -11.69 -5.79
CA LEU A 12 8.17 -11.71 -5.10
C LEU A 12 8.62 -13.15 -4.82
N THR A 13 9.93 -13.36 -4.86
CA THR A 13 10.55 -14.64 -4.53
C THR A 13 10.53 -14.89 -3.01
N GLY A 14 10.56 -16.17 -2.62
CA GLY A 14 10.50 -16.57 -1.21
C GLY A 14 9.10 -16.92 -0.73
N GLU A 15 9.02 -17.39 0.51
CA GLU A 15 7.80 -17.83 1.15
C GLU A 15 7.53 -17.02 2.43
N PRO A 16 6.27 -16.63 2.68
CA PRO A 16 5.91 -15.96 3.92
C PRO A 16 6.15 -16.85 5.14
N THR A 17 6.61 -16.25 6.22
CA THR A 17 7.08 -16.94 7.45
C THR A 17 6.26 -16.58 8.69
N GLY A 18 5.25 -15.73 8.54
CA GLY A 18 4.19 -15.47 9.51
C GLY A 18 3.05 -16.48 9.40
N ALA A 19 1.91 -16.17 10.04
CA ALA A 19 0.77 -17.07 10.12
C ALA A 19 -0.55 -16.34 9.84
N MET A 20 -1.57 -17.08 9.42
CA MET A 20 -2.94 -16.56 9.35
C MET A 20 -3.59 -16.62 10.73
N VAL A 21 -4.09 -15.49 11.24
CA VAL A 21 -4.77 -15.34 12.53
C VAL A 21 -6.05 -14.56 12.29
N ASP A 22 -7.20 -15.16 12.61
CA ASP A 22 -8.54 -14.54 12.45
C ASP A 22 -8.80 -13.93 11.06
N GLY A 23 -8.30 -14.59 10.01
CA GLY A 23 -8.47 -14.12 8.62
C GLY A 23 -7.50 -13.02 8.18
N ALA A 24 -6.62 -12.55 9.07
CA ALA A 24 -5.52 -11.64 8.73
C ALA A 24 -4.19 -12.40 8.70
N TYR A 25 -3.24 -11.96 7.88
CA TYR A 25 -1.86 -12.43 8.02
C TYR A 25 -1.19 -11.66 9.14
N PHE A 26 -0.49 -12.38 10.01
CA PHE A 26 0.20 -11.86 11.17
C PHE A 26 1.66 -12.29 11.14
N ARG A 27 2.54 -11.31 11.30
CA ARG A 27 3.95 -11.53 11.57
C ARG A 27 4.31 -10.88 12.90
N ALA A 28 4.72 -11.70 13.85
CA ALA A 28 5.26 -11.23 15.12
C ALA A 28 6.62 -10.56 14.91
N GLY A 29 6.87 -9.50 15.68
CA GLY A 29 8.17 -8.86 15.79
C GLY A 29 9.28 -9.85 16.22
N PRO A 30 10.54 -9.61 15.85
CA PRO A 30 11.67 -10.39 16.33
C PRO A 30 11.83 -10.29 17.86
N GLU A 31 12.67 -11.13 18.44
CA GLU A 31 13.00 -11.04 19.87
C GLU A 31 13.54 -9.64 20.22
N GLY A 32 13.00 -9.03 21.29
CA GLY A 32 13.31 -7.66 21.67
C GLY A 32 12.55 -6.58 20.90
N ALA A 33 11.58 -6.95 20.05
CA ALA A 33 10.64 -6.02 19.44
C ALA A 33 9.78 -5.29 20.49
N ASP A 34 9.34 -4.07 20.17
CA ASP A 34 8.42 -3.33 21.04
C ASP A 34 7.00 -3.90 20.91
N PRO A 35 6.45 -4.52 21.97
CA PRO A 35 5.13 -5.16 21.90
C PRO A 35 3.99 -4.14 21.86
N SER A 36 4.26 -2.85 22.12
CA SER A 36 3.26 -1.79 22.13
C SER A 36 3.00 -1.19 20.75
N LYS A 37 3.80 -1.55 19.74
CA LYS A 37 3.74 -1.00 18.38
C LYS A 37 3.33 -2.05 17.38
N ALA A 38 2.55 -1.64 16.37
CA ALA A 38 2.26 -2.48 15.23
C ALA A 38 2.17 -1.70 13.92
N ILE A 39 2.39 -2.38 12.81
CA ILE A 39 2.11 -1.87 11.46
C ILE A 39 0.97 -2.67 10.86
N VAL A 40 0.06 -1.99 10.17
CA VAL A 40 -1.00 -2.59 9.37
C VAL A 40 -0.75 -2.29 7.91
N ILE A 41 -0.52 -3.32 7.11
CA ILE A 41 -0.41 -3.19 5.66
C ILE A 41 -1.80 -3.25 5.04
N LEU A 42 -2.20 -2.17 4.38
CA LEU A 42 -3.42 -2.11 3.59
C LEU A 42 -3.07 -2.47 2.15
N THR A 43 -3.59 -3.60 1.67
CA THR A 43 -3.20 -4.19 0.39
C THR A 43 -3.75 -3.42 -0.82
N ASP A 44 -3.21 -3.75 -1.99
CA ASP A 44 -3.82 -3.40 -3.26
C ASP A 44 -5.07 -4.28 -3.57
N VAL A 45 -5.60 -4.17 -4.79
CA VAL A 45 -6.80 -4.88 -5.25
C VAL A 45 -6.66 -6.41 -5.37
N PHE A 46 -5.46 -6.96 -5.22
CA PHE A 46 -5.25 -8.41 -5.22
C PHE A 46 -5.45 -9.04 -3.83
N GLY A 47 -5.22 -8.25 -2.77
CA GLY A 47 -5.45 -8.69 -1.40
C GLY A 47 -4.48 -9.77 -0.91
N LEU A 48 -4.89 -10.45 0.17
CA LEU A 48 -4.12 -11.52 0.80
C LEU A 48 -3.74 -12.72 -0.08
N PRO A 49 -4.50 -13.07 -1.14
CA PRO A 49 -4.06 -14.12 -2.07
C PRO A 49 -2.72 -13.81 -2.75
N LEU A 50 -2.39 -12.53 -2.98
CA LEU A 50 -1.08 -12.16 -3.50
C LEU A 50 -0.05 -12.19 -2.37
N LYS A 51 0.89 -13.14 -2.44
CA LYS A 51 1.89 -13.37 -1.38
C LYS A 51 2.84 -12.19 -1.12
N ASN A 52 2.98 -11.25 -2.08
CA ASN A 52 3.86 -10.08 -1.95
C ASN A 52 3.56 -9.27 -0.68
N CYS A 53 2.29 -9.06 -0.34
CA CYS A 53 1.93 -8.30 0.85
C CYS A 53 2.41 -8.97 2.15
N LYS A 54 2.46 -10.30 2.18
CA LYS A 54 2.93 -11.11 3.32
C LYS A 54 4.46 -11.08 3.43
N LEU A 55 5.16 -11.13 2.29
CA LEU A 55 6.62 -11.00 2.23
C LEU A 55 7.07 -9.58 2.65
N ILE A 56 6.33 -8.56 2.23
CA ILE A 56 6.53 -7.18 2.70
C ILE A 56 6.33 -7.09 4.22
N ALA A 57 5.28 -7.73 4.75
CA ALA A 57 5.03 -7.78 6.20
C ALA A 57 6.20 -8.42 6.97
N ASP A 58 6.74 -9.52 6.43
CA ASP A 58 7.89 -10.20 7.01
C ASP A 58 9.14 -9.31 7.07
N GLU A 59 9.40 -8.56 6.00
CA GLU A 59 10.54 -7.65 5.95
C GLU A 59 10.36 -6.43 6.86
N LEU A 60 9.18 -5.81 6.88
CA LEU A 60 8.91 -4.66 7.75
C LEU A 60 8.97 -5.05 9.23
N SER A 61 8.48 -6.24 9.59
CA SER A 61 8.53 -6.71 10.98
C SER A 61 9.97 -6.84 11.49
N LYS A 62 10.88 -7.36 10.66
CA LYS A 62 12.30 -7.48 11.00
C LYS A 62 12.99 -6.12 11.10
N ARG A 63 12.70 -5.21 10.15
CA ARG A 63 13.35 -3.90 10.05
C ARG A 63 12.92 -2.98 11.17
N VAL A 64 11.60 -2.77 11.33
CA VAL A 64 11.02 -1.85 12.32
C VAL A 64 10.95 -2.48 13.72
N LYS A 65 11.16 -3.81 13.84
CA LYS A 65 11.10 -4.56 15.10
C LYS A 65 9.77 -4.37 15.83
N CYS A 66 8.68 -4.61 15.12
CA CYS A 66 7.33 -4.60 15.66
C CYS A 66 6.45 -5.65 14.98
N ASP A 67 5.26 -5.83 15.52
CA ASP A 67 4.24 -6.70 14.95
C ASP A 67 3.69 -6.11 13.65
N VAL A 68 3.48 -6.95 12.64
CA VAL A 68 2.91 -6.53 11.36
C VAL A 68 1.70 -7.37 11.00
N TRP A 69 0.62 -6.68 10.65
CA TRP A 69 -0.66 -7.27 10.27
C TRP A 69 -1.01 -6.93 8.84
N VAL A 70 -1.62 -7.88 8.13
CA VAL A 70 -2.23 -7.67 6.83
C VAL A 70 -3.68 -8.15 6.91
N PRO A 71 -4.67 -7.26 7.11
CA PRO A 71 -6.07 -7.65 7.16
C PRO A 71 -6.61 -8.05 5.79
N ASP A 72 -7.65 -8.88 5.79
CA ASP A 72 -8.44 -9.13 4.60
C ASP A 72 -9.39 -7.97 4.30
N LEU A 73 -8.99 -7.08 3.41
CA LEU A 73 -9.81 -5.94 3.00
C LEU A 73 -11.10 -6.35 2.26
N PHE A 74 -11.13 -7.56 1.68
CA PHE A 74 -12.16 -7.98 0.74
C PHE A 74 -13.07 -9.10 1.26
N ALA A 75 -12.89 -9.56 2.50
CA ALA A 75 -13.65 -10.65 3.10
C ALA A 75 -13.68 -11.91 2.20
N GLY A 76 -12.49 -12.31 1.74
CA GLY A 76 -12.24 -13.50 0.92
C GLY A 76 -12.50 -13.30 -0.57
N ALA A 77 -12.97 -12.12 -0.99
CA ALA A 77 -13.40 -11.88 -2.37
C ALA A 77 -12.70 -10.68 -3.03
N PRO A 78 -11.36 -10.74 -3.25
CA PRO A 78 -10.66 -9.66 -3.93
C PRO A 78 -11.23 -9.41 -5.35
N PRO A 79 -11.19 -8.14 -5.82
CA PRO A 79 -11.61 -7.77 -7.17
C PRO A 79 -10.80 -8.46 -8.28
N VAL A 80 -9.49 -8.60 -8.08
CA VAL A 80 -8.54 -9.16 -9.04
C VAL A 80 -7.84 -10.36 -8.42
N THR A 81 -7.64 -11.41 -9.21
CA THR A 81 -6.97 -12.64 -8.81
C THR A 81 -5.49 -12.64 -9.22
N VAL A 82 -4.69 -13.49 -8.57
CA VAL A 82 -3.25 -13.61 -8.87
C VAL A 82 -3.01 -14.18 -10.28
N ASP A 83 -3.93 -14.94 -10.84
CA ASP A 83 -3.80 -15.44 -12.23
C ASP A 83 -4.03 -14.33 -13.27
N GLU A 84 -4.65 -13.22 -12.87
CA GLU A 84 -4.87 -12.03 -13.71
C GLU A 84 -3.68 -11.04 -13.63
N LEU A 85 -2.54 -11.46 -13.08
CA LEU A 85 -1.38 -10.62 -12.73
C LEU A 85 -0.47 -10.22 -13.92
N GLU A 86 -0.68 -10.75 -15.13
CA GLU A 86 -0.03 -10.23 -16.35
C GLU A 86 -0.21 -8.72 -16.49
N PRO A 87 0.72 -7.95 -17.12
CA PRO A 87 0.78 -6.50 -16.98
C PRO A 87 -0.50 -5.79 -17.45
N LEU A 88 -1.44 -5.65 -16.52
CA LEU A 88 -2.66 -4.84 -16.64
C LEU A 88 -2.33 -3.36 -16.69
N MET A 89 -1.10 -2.99 -16.33
CA MET A 89 -0.61 -1.63 -16.22
C MET A 89 0.84 -1.55 -16.73
N PRO A 90 1.24 -0.38 -17.24
CA PRO A 90 2.62 -0.12 -17.61
C PRO A 90 3.53 -0.26 -16.38
N TYR A 91 4.74 -0.79 -16.59
CA TYR A 91 5.75 -0.89 -15.54
C TYR A 91 6.88 0.13 -15.73
N ARG A 92 6.98 0.77 -16.90
CA ARG A 92 7.93 1.86 -17.18
C ARG A 92 7.20 3.12 -17.68
N PRO A 93 7.71 4.32 -17.33
CA PRO A 93 7.23 5.57 -17.91
C PRO A 93 7.26 5.56 -19.45
N GLY A 94 6.27 6.17 -20.08
CA GLY A 94 6.11 6.22 -21.53
C GLY A 94 5.67 4.90 -22.20
N GLN A 95 5.52 3.81 -21.45
CA GLN A 95 5.02 2.55 -21.99
C GLN A 95 3.51 2.67 -22.30
N THR A 96 3.15 2.48 -23.57
CA THR A 96 1.74 2.45 -23.96
C THR A 96 1.16 1.04 -23.80
N MET A 97 -0.06 0.96 -23.28
CA MET A 97 -0.80 -0.31 -23.25
C MET A 97 -1.31 -0.64 -24.65
N PRO A 98 -1.06 -1.87 -25.17
CA PRO A 98 -1.70 -2.35 -26.38
C PRO A 98 -3.22 -2.25 -26.29
N PHE A 99 -3.90 -2.03 -27.42
CA PHE A 99 -5.36 -1.94 -27.46
C PHE A 99 -6.05 -3.21 -26.91
N THR A 100 -5.47 -4.39 -27.17
CA THR A 100 -5.93 -5.67 -26.63
C THR A 100 -5.90 -5.71 -25.10
N THR A 101 -4.82 -5.22 -24.49
CA THR A 101 -4.70 -5.09 -23.04
C THR A 101 -5.72 -4.10 -22.47
N LYS A 102 -5.91 -2.95 -23.13
CA LYS A 102 -6.93 -1.97 -22.72
C LYS A 102 -8.35 -2.56 -22.75
N LEU A 103 -8.68 -3.33 -23.81
CA LEU A 103 -9.96 -4.00 -23.93
C LEU A 103 -10.16 -5.07 -22.84
N ARG A 104 -9.11 -5.83 -22.52
CA ARG A 104 -9.12 -6.81 -21.42
C ARG A 104 -9.34 -6.15 -20.06
N VAL A 105 -8.63 -5.05 -19.76
CA VAL A 105 -8.81 -4.26 -18.53
C VAL A 105 -10.24 -3.73 -18.46
N PHE A 106 -10.77 -3.19 -19.55
CA PHE A 106 -12.16 -2.72 -19.60
C PHE A 106 -13.17 -3.84 -19.32
N TRP A 107 -12.97 -5.02 -19.94
CA TRP A 107 -13.85 -6.17 -19.73
C TRP A 107 -13.76 -6.72 -18.29
N LEU A 108 -12.57 -6.73 -17.70
CA LEU A 108 -12.37 -7.04 -16.28
C LEU A 108 -13.16 -6.06 -15.39
N LEU A 109 -13.04 -4.75 -15.63
CA LEU A 109 -13.77 -3.74 -14.85
C LEU A 109 -15.30 -3.90 -15.00
N LEU A 110 -15.78 -4.18 -16.21
CA LEU A 110 -17.20 -4.38 -16.50
C LEU A 110 -17.76 -5.61 -15.78
N THR A 111 -17.10 -6.77 -15.91
CA THR A 111 -17.56 -8.05 -15.33
C THR A 111 -17.46 -8.07 -13.81
N ARG A 112 -16.67 -7.17 -13.21
CA ARG A 112 -16.48 -7.05 -11.77
C ARG A 112 -17.23 -5.87 -11.14
N GLY A 113 -18.11 -5.19 -11.88
CA GLY A 113 -18.86 -4.02 -11.40
C GLY A 113 -19.53 -4.21 -10.03
N PHE A 114 -20.13 -5.39 -9.78
CA PHE A 114 -20.70 -5.72 -8.46
C PHE A 114 -19.64 -5.81 -7.34
N LYS A 115 -18.46 -6.38 -7.62
CA LYS A 115 -17.35 -6.44 -6.66
C LYS A 115 -16.74 -5.06 -6.39
N LEU A 116 -16.78 -4.15 -7.37
CA LEU A 116 -16.34 -2.76 -7.19
C LEU A 116 -17.22 -1.99 -6.18
N PHE A 117 -18.49 -2.35 -5.99
CA PHE A 117 -19.29 -1.80 -4.89
C PHE A 117 -18.73 -2.16 -3.51
N GLY A 118 -18.08 -3.31 -3.39
CA GLY A 118 -17.36 -3.71 -2.19
C GLY A 118 -16.13 -2.84 -1.90
N LEU A 119 -15.66 -2.05 -2.87
CA LEU A 119 -14.49 -1.17 -2.73
C LEU A 119 -14.81 0.23 -2.22
N ARG A 120 -16.10 0.58 -2.10
CA ARG A 120 -16.51 1.90 -1.63
C ARG A 120 -16.01 2.13 -0.21
N ALA A 121 -15.62 3.36 0.08
CA ALA A 121 -15.17 3.79 1.41
C ALA A 121 -16.14 3.34 2.53
N ALA A 122 -17.45 3.45 2.30
CA ALA A 122 -18.49 3.04 3.24
C ALA A 122 -18.54 1.53 3.56
N VAL A 123 -17.79 0.68 2.85
CA VAL A 123 -17.70 -0.76 3.11
C VAL A 123 -16.32 -1.14 3.64
N ILE A 124 -15.24 -0.67 3.00
CA ILE A 124 -13.89 -1.09 3.40
C ILE A 124 -13.41 -0.34 4.65
N ASP A 125 -13.66 0.96 4.75
CA ASP A 125 -13.12 1.76 5.85
C ASP A 125 -13.63 1.27 7.23
N PRO A 126 -14.92 0.90 7.39
CA PRO A 126 -15.41 0.26 8.62
C PRO A 126 -14.71 -1.07 8.94
N ARG A 127 -14.41 -1.91 7.93
CA ARG A 127 -13.71 -3.19 8.15
C ARG A 127 -12.30 -2.97 8.68
N VAL A 128 -11.57 -2.02 8.09
CA VAL A 128 -10.23 -1.66 8.56
C VAL A 128 -10.32 -1.07 9.97
N THR A 129 -11.29 -0.20 10.22
CA THR A 129 -11.53 0.39 11.55
C THR A 129 -11.78 -0.69 12.60
N GLU A 130 -12.72 -1.60 12.33
CA GLU A 130 -13.06 -2.71 13.22
C GLU A 130 -11.85 -3.61 13.51
N PHE A 131 -11.10 -3.97 12.46
CA PHE A 131 -9.89 -4.79 12.60
C PHE A 131 -8.83 -4.09 13.46
N VAL A 132 -8.50 -2.84 13.17
CA VAL A 132 -7.48 -2.08 13.90
C VAL A 132 -7.89 -1.87 15.36
N THR A 133 -9.16 -1.53 15.61
CA THR A 133 -9.69 -1.41 16.98
C THR A 133 -9.61 -2.73 17.73
N LYS A 134 -9.95 -3.85 17.09
CA LYS A 134 -9.84 -5.20 17.68
C LYS A 134 -8.40 -5.51 18.07
N ILE A 135 -7.44 -5.42 17.15
CA ILE A 135 -6.05 -5.78 17.45
C ILE A 135 -5.41 -4.84 18.48
N ARG A 136 -5.74 -3.53 18.46
CA ARG A 136 -5.29 -2.58 19.48
C ARG A 136 -5.72 -3.03 20.87
N LYS A 137 -6.99 -3.45 21.02
CA LYS A 137 -7.53 -3.92 22.28
C LYS A 137 -6.94 -5.26 22.73
N GLU A 138 -6.85 -6.23 21.83
CA GLU A 138 -6.43 -7.60 22.16
C GLU A 138 -4.93 -7.71 22.41
N LYS A 139 -4.12 -6.95 21.68
CA LYS A 139 -2.65 -6.97 21.80
C LYS A 139 -2.10 -5.84 22.67
N GLY A 140 -2.92 -4.84 23.00
CA GLY A 140 -2.50 -3.70 23.81
C GLY A 140 -1.64 -2.68 23.06
N TYR A 141 -1.77 -2.59 21.73
CA TYR A 141 -0.98 -1.64 20.93
C TYR A 141 -1.34 -0.19 21.25
N THR A 142 -0.35 0.59 21.67
CA THR A 142 -0.47 2.03 21.92
C THR A 142 -0.26 2.83 20.64
N ARG A 143 0.59 2.34 19.73
CA ARG A 143 0.89 2.96 18.44
C ARG A 143 0.65 2.00 17.28
N VAL A 144 -0.11 2.42 16.27
CA VAL A 144 -0.34 1.62 15.06
C VAL A 144 -0.11 2.47 13.81
N GLY A 145 0.82 2.04 12.97
CA GLY A 145 1.08 2.64 11.65
C GLY A 145 0.29 1.96 10.53
N ALA A 146 0.01 2.67 9.45
CA ALA A 146 -0.57 2.12 8.23
C ALA A 146 0.38 2.25 7.04
N ALA A 147 0.73 1.12 6.40
CA ALA A 147 1.41 1.09 5.11
C ALA A 147 0.40 0.75 4.02
N GLY A 148 -0.03 1.74 3.25
CA GLY A 148 -1.09 1.59 2.26
C GLY A 148 -0.57 1.52 0.83
N TYR A 149 -0.90 0.44 0.11
CA TYR A 149 -0.49 0.23 -1.29
C TYR A 149 -1.68 0.37 -2.24
N CYS A 150 -1.59 1.20 -3.28
CA CYS A 150 -2.67 1.37 -4.27
C CYS A 150 -4.01 1.73 -3.58
N LEU A 151 -5.02 0.87 -3.64
CA LEU A 151 -6.30 1.02 -2.92
C LEU A 151 -6.07 1.21 -1.41
N GLY A 152 -5.15 0.43 -0.82
CA GLY A 152 -4.72 0.58 0.56
C GLY A 152 -4.14 1.96 0.86
N GLY A 153 -3.44 2.58 -0.09
CA GLY A 153 -2.96 3.95 0.02
C GLY A 153 -4.11 4.96 0.09
N THR A 154 -5.13 4.79 -0.75
CA THR A 154 -6.34 5.64 -0.68
C THR A 154 -7.11 5.44 0.64
N ILE A 155 -7.16 4.21 1.16
CA ILE A 155 -7.75 3.93 2.48
C ILE A 155 -6.94 4.61 3.60
N ALA A 156 -5.60 4.51 3.55
CA ALA A 156 -4.70 5.17 4.51
C ALA A 156 -4.89 6.70 4.50
N ILE A 157 -5.05 7.32 3.33
CA ILE A 157 -5.37 8.75 3.21
C ILE A 157 -6.68 9.09 3.93
N ARG A 158 -7.75 8.36 3.66
CA ARG A 158 -9.07 8.61 4.28
C ARG A 158 -9.05 8.41 5.78
N LEU A 159 -8.49 7.30 6.25
CA LEU A 159 -8.41 6.96 7.67
C LEU A 159 -7.37 7.81 8.41
N GLY A 160 -6.42 8.40 7.70
CA GLY A 160 -5.47 9.39 8.20
C GLY A 160 -6.10 10.70 8.68
N ALA A 161 -7.37 10.95 8.36
CA ALA A 161 -8.16 12.05 8.92
C ALA A 161 -8.71 11.77 10.33
N THR A 162 -8.60 10.52 10.79
CA THR A 162 -9.09 10.01 12.08
C THR A 162 -7.93 9.69 13.02
N ASP A 163 -8.23 9.24 14.24
CA ASP A 163 -7.24 8.78 15.22
C ASP A 163 -6.96 7.27 15.16
N LEU A 164 -7.42 6.57 14.10
CA LEU A 164 -7.24 5.13 13.97
C LEU A 164 -5.77 4.72 13.85
N PHE A 165 -4.98 5.53 13.14
CA PHE A 165 -3.55 5.32 12.91
C PHE A 165 -2.73 6.48 13.48
N ASP A 166 -1.50 6.18 13.91
CA ASP A 166 -0.55 7.13 14.47
C ASP A 166 0.43 7.67 13.42
N SER A 167 0.71 6.88 12.38
CA SER A 167 1.62 7.23 11.29
C SER A 167 1.22 6.52 10.00
N LEU A 168 1.48 7.15 8.86
CA LEU A 168 1.08 6.67 7.54
C LEU A 168 2.30 6.58 6.61
N VAL A 169 2.33 5.52 5.81
CA VAL A 169 3.16 5.43 4.61
C VAL A 169 2.24 5.12 3.44
N ILE A 170 2.20 6.02 2.46
CA ILE A 170 1.27 5.97 1.33
C ILE A 170 2.09 5.66 0.07
N LEU A 171 1.86 4.47 -0.49
CA LEU A 171 2.64 3.94 -1.60
C LEU A 171 1.77 3.87 -2.85
N HIS A 172 2.12 4.68 -3.86
CA HIS A 172 1.43 4.79 -5.15
C HIS A 172 -0.11 4.70 -5.02
N PRO A 173 -0.76 5.64 -4.30
CA PRO A 173 -2.16 5.50 -3.95
C PRO A 173 -3.07 5.47 -5.18
N GLY A 174 -4.20 4.79 -5.06
CA GLY A 174 -5.28 4.90 -6.02
C GLY A 174 -5.91 6.29 -6.04
N ASN A 175 -6.95 6.47 -6.85
CA ASN A 175 -7.62 7.76 -7.03
C ASN A 175 -8.02 8.40 -5.68
N THR A 176 -7.57 9.63 -5.46
CA THR A 176 -7.83 10.44 -4.28
C THR A 176 -8.06 11.89 -4.69
N THR A 177 -8.66 12.68 -3.82
CA THR A 177 -8.82 14.14 -4.03
C THR A 177 -7.95 14.94 -3.09
N ILE A 178 -7.68 16.20 -3.42
CA ILE A 178 -6.87 17.08 -2.56
C ILE A 178 -7.55 17.33 -1.21
N GLU A 179 -8.88 17.32 -1.14
CA GLU A 179 -9.67 17.47 0.09
C GLU A 179 -9.45 16.30 1.04
N GLN A 180 -9.36 15.08 0.51
CA GLN A 180 -9.05 13.88 1.31
C GLN A 180 -7.62 13.97 1.87
N ILE A 181 -6.65 14.40 1.05
CA ILE A 181 -5.27 14.63 1.48
C ILE A 181 -5.22 15.75 2.54
N LYS A 182 -6.00 16.81 2.34
CA LYS A 182 -6.10 17.94 3.27
C LYS A 182 -6.60 17.51 4.64
N ALA A 183 -7.48 16.53 4.69
CA ALA A 183 -8.04 16.04 5.94
C ALA A 183 -7.04 15.23 6.79
N ILE A 184 -5.88 14.82 6.26
CA ILE A 184 -4.87 14.05 7.00
C ILE A 184 -4.33 14.86 8.20
N LYS A 185 -4.32 14.21 9.37
CA LYS A 185 -3.86 14.76 10.66
C LYS A 185 -2.70 13.97 11.28
N LYS A 186 -2.14 13.02 10.54
CA LYS A 186 -1.08 12.13 11.02
C LYS A 186 0.19 12.32 10.21
N PRO A 187 1.38 12.08 10.81
CA PRO A 187 2.62 12.00 10.05
C PRO A 187 2.48 11.08 8.84
N ALA A 188 2.92 11.53 7.66
CA ALA A 188 2.75 10.80 6.42
C ALA A 188 3.98 10.84 5.50
N ALA A 189 4.53 9.67 5.18
CA ALA A 189 5.46 9.51 4.06
C ALA A 189 4.73 9.07 2.79
N TRP A 190 5.22 9.55 1.64
CA TRP A 190 4.66 9.28 0.32
C TRP A 190 5.73 8.71 -0.59
N ALA A 191 5.55 7.44 -0.97
CA ALA A 191 6.39 6.76 -1.96
C ALA A 191 5.68 6.85 -3.33
N CYS A 192 6.10 7.82 -4.13
CA CYS A 192 5.45 8.22 -5.36
C CYS A 192 6.11 7.56 -6.58
N ALA A 193 5.29 6.97 -7.46
CA ALA A 193 5.79 6.51 -8.76
C ALA A 193 6.03 7.70 -9.70
N GLU A 194 7.04 7.65 -10.56
CA GLU A 194 7.30 8.75 -11.51
C GLU A 194 6.09 9.00 -12.43
N GLU A 195 5.60 7.96 -13.10
CA GLU A 195 4.41 8.02 -13.94
C GLU A 195 3.28 7.18 -13.34
N ASP A 196 2.29 7.85 -12.75
CA ASP A 196 1.15 7.22 -12.09
C ASP A 196 -0.16 7.66 -12.74
N MET A 197 -1.01 6.70 -13.09
CA MET A 197 -2.32 6.98 -13.70
C MET A 197 -3.37 7.49 -12.71
N SER A 198 -3.20 7.21 -11.41
CA SER A 198 -4.07 7.62 -10.32
C SER A 198 -3.50 8.84 -9.59
N PHE A 199 -2.29 8.76 -9.05
CA PHE A 199 -1.65 9.84 -8.30
C PHE A 199 -0.71 10.66 -9.19
N LYS A 200 -1.31 11.35 -10.16
CA LYS A 200 -0.60 12.11 -11.19
C LYS A 200 0.25 13.25 -10.59
N LYS A 201 1.29 13.65 -11.32
CA LYS A 201 2.23 14.71 -10.91
C LYS A 201 1.55 16.01 -10.44
N PRO A 202 0.53 16.56 -11.13
CA PRO A 202 -0.13 17.78 -10.66
C PRO A 202 -0.74 17.66 -9.26
N LEU A 203 -1.42 16.54 -8.96
CA LEU A 203 -2.01 16.31 -7.65
C LEU A 203 -0.94 16.03 -6.58
N ARG A 204 0.17 15.39 -6.96
CA ARG A 204 1.36 15.23 -6.11
C ARG A 204 1.97 16.56 -5.71
N ASP A 205 2.25 17.41 -6.70
CA ASP A 205 2.84 18.73 -6.48
C ASP A 205 1.91 19.59 -5.61
N GLU A 206 0.59 19.50 -5.83
CA GLU A 206 -0.42 20.16 -4.99
C GLU A 206 -0.45 19.61 -3.56
N ALA A 207 -0.35 18.28 -3.38
CA ALA A 207 -0.30 17.64 -2.07
C ALA A 207 0.97 18.06 -1.30
N GLU A 208 2.14 18.03 -1.93
CA GLU A 208 3.40 18.44 -1.31
C GLU A 208 3.37 19.92 -0.92
N ALA A 209 2.90 20.79 -1.80
CA ALA A 209 2.71 22.21 -1.50
C ALA A 209 1.72 22.42 -0.34
N LEU A 210 0.65 21.63 -0.26
CA LEU A 210 -0.30 21.66 0.83
C LEU A 210 0.36 21.30 2.18
N PHE A 211 1.14 20.23 2.25
CA PHE A 211 1.86 19.86 3.48
C PHE A 211 2.92 20.92 3.85
N ALA A 212 3.65 21.45 2.87
CA ALA A 212 4.59 22.54 3.08
C ALA A 212 3.92 23.81 3.62
N SER A 213 2.72 24.14 3.13
CA SER A 213 1.97 25.32 3.57
C SER A 213 1.50 25.25 5.04
N ARG A 214 1.57 24.08 5.67
CA ARG A 214 1.24 23.88 7.09
C ARG A 214 2.41 24.16 8.01
N LYS A 215 3.61 24.40 7.47
CA LYS A 215 4.77 24.76 8.29
C LYS A 215 4.40 25.94 9.20
N ASP A 216 4.74 25.82 10.48
CA ASP A 216 4.46 26.80 11.53
C ASP A 216 2.96 27.00 11.88
N LYS A 217 2.08 26.10 11.40
CA LYS A 217 0.65 26.10 11.74
C LYS A 217 0.27 24.92 12.65
N PRO A 218 -0.83 25.01 13.42
CA PRO A 218 -1.30 23.91 14.28
C PRO A 218 -1.59 22.61 13.55
N GLU A 219 -1.91 22.68 12.25
CA GLU A 219 -2.18 21.52 11.39
C GLU A 219 -0.91 20.84 10.87
N PHE A 220 0.28 21.36 11.24
CA PHE A 220 1.55 20.76 10.86
C PHE A 220 1.65 19.33 11.38
N VAL A 221 2.00 18.43 10.48
CA VAL A 221 2.39 17.06 10.78
C VAL A 221 3.67 16.78 10.00
N GLU A 222 4.54 15.93 10.53
CA GLU A 222 5.72 15.53 9.78
C GLU A 222 5.33 14.85 8.47
N TYR A 223 6.04 15.18 7.40
CA TYR A 223 5.77 14.57 6.09
C TYR A 223 7.06 14.37 5.30
N GLU A 224 7.00 13.44 4.35
CA GLU A 224 8.05 13.18 3.37
C GLU A 224 7.40 12.82 2.04
N PHE A 225 7.87 13.42 0.94
CA PHE A 225 7.54 12.99 -0.41
C PHE A 225 8.81 12.50 -1.09
N LYS A 226 8.74 11.31 -1.71
CA LYS A 226 9.84 10.76 -2.48
C LYS A 226 9.35 10.20 -3.81
N ASP A 227 9.85 10.80 -4.89
CA ASP A 227 9.61 10.33 -6.24
C ASP A 227 10.63 9.27 -6.64
N TYR A 228 10.15 8.08 -7.02
CA TYR A 228 10.98 7.00 -7.51
C TYR A 228 11.02 7.01 -9.04
N LYS A 229 12.16 7.41 -9.61
CA LYS A 229 12.36 7.50 -11.06
C LYS A 229 12.32 6.12 -11.74
N GLY A 230 11.87 6.09 -12.99
CA GLY A 230 11.74 4.87 -13.79
C GLY A 230 10.57 3.97 -13.41
N THR A 231 9.70 4.41 -12.48
CA THR A 231 8.61 3.58 -11.94
C THR A 231 7.22 4.03 -12.38
N CYS A 232 6.31 3.05 -12.38
CA CYS A 232 4.88 3.25 -12.58
C CYS A 232 4.06 2.75 -11.39
N HIS A 233 2.74 2.96 -11.46
CA HIS A 233 1.80 2.51 -10.44
C HIS A 233 1.99 1.02 -10.08
N GLY A 234 2.09 0.72 -8.79
CA GLY A 234 2.29 -0.64 -8.29
C GLY A 234 3.74 -1.04 -8.02
N PHE A 235 4.74 -0.20 -8.33
CA PHE A 235 6.16 -0.54 -8.16
C PHE A 235 6.53 -1.00 -6.74
N ALA A 236 5.89 -0.43 -5.71
CA ALA A 236 6.20 -0.74 -4.32
C ALA A 236 5.50 -2.03 -3.81
N ALA A 237 4.53 -2.57 -4.55
CA ALA A 237 3.80 -3.80 -4.18
C ALA A 237 4.14 -4.99 -5.09
N ARG A 238 4.36 -4.70 -6.38
CA ARG A 238 4.50 -5.70 -7.46
C ARG A 238 5.62 -5.25 -8.42
N PRO A 239 6.87 -5.18 -7.95
CA PRO A 239 7.99 -4.66 -8.73
C PRO A 239 8.38 -5.60 -9.87
N ASN A 240 8.58 -5.06 -11.07
CA ASN A 240 9.18 -5.87 -12.13
C ASN A 240 10.62 -6.28 -11.78
N LEU A 241 10.78 -7.55 -11.39
CA LEU A 241 12.05 -8.14 -10.97
C LEU A 241 13.07 -8.27 -12.11
N GLU A 242 12.63 -8.18 -13.36
CA GLU A 242 13.52 -8.18 -14.54
C GLU A 242 14.14 -6.80 -14.81
N VAL A 243 13.65 -5.74 -14.14
CA VAL A 243 14.13 -4.37 -14.33
C VAL A 243 14.84 -3.88 -13.07
N PRO A 244 16.19 -3.81 -13.08
CA PRO A 244 16.98 -3.43 -11.90
C PRO A 244 16.55 -2.11 -11.25
N GLU A 245 16.25 -1.09 -12.06
CA GLU A 245 15.80 0.23 -11.58
C GLU A 245 14.50 0.14 -10.76
N ILE A 246 13.58 -0.75 -11.14
CA ILE A 246 12.30 -0.95 -10.44
C ILE A 246 12.52 -1.76 -9.15
N VAL A 247 13.45 -2.72 -9.18
CA VAL A 247 13.86 -3.48 -7.98
C VAL A 247 14.52 -2.55 -6.96
N GLU A 248 15.43 -1.70 -7.39
CA GLU A 248 16.06 -0.68 -6.54
C GLU A 248 15.03 0.29 -5.98
N ALA A 249 14.07 0.75 -6.80
CA ALA A 249 13.01 1.61 -6.34
C ALA A 249 12.09 0.93 -5.31
N TYR A 250 11.77 -0.35 -5.50
CA TYR A 250 11.01 -1.14 -4.54
C TYR A 250 11.73 -1.28 -3.20
N HIS A 251 13.01 -1.64 -3.21
CA HIS A 251 13.82 -1.70 -1.99
C HIS A 251 13.93 -0.32 -1.33
N GLY A 252 14.14 0.72 -2.13
CA GLY A 252 14.16 2.09 -1.61
C GLY A 252 12.83 2.52 -1.00
N ALA A 253 11.67 2.04 -1.50
CA ALA A 253 10.36 2.31 -0.90
C ALA A 253 10.15 1.51 0.39
N LEU A 254 10.65 0.28 0.47
CA LEU A 254 10.69 -0.49 1.72
C LEU A 254 11.59 0.18 2.77
N ASP A 255 12.76 0.67 2.37
CA ASP A 255 13.68 1.40 3.25
C ASP A 255 13.04 2.69 3.77
N GLN A 256 12.39 3.45 2.89
CA GLN A 256 11.62 4.64 3.28
C GLN A 256 10.52 4.28 4.28
N THR A 257 9.76 3.21 4.02
CA THR A 257 8.67 2.75 4.90
C THR A 257 9.20 2.40 6.29
N ALA A 258 10.30 1.64 6.35
CA ALA A 258 10.90 1.23 7.62
C ALA A 258 11.45 2.43 8.39
N ALA A 259 12.25 3.28 7.75
CA ALA A 259 12.82 4.47 8.36
C ALA A 259 11.75 5.45 8.86
N TRP A 260 10.65 5.58 8.11
CA TRP A 260 9.53 6.42 8.52
C TRP A 260 8.86 5.89 9.79
N PHE A 261 8.57 4.60 9.87
CA PHE A 261 7.95 4.02 11.06
C PHE A 261 8.88 3.95 12.26
N GLU A 262 10.18 3.71 12.07
CA GLU A 262 11.17 3.82 13.16
C GLU A 262 11.19 5.21 13.79
N LYS A 263 10.96 6.26 12.98
CA LYS A 263 10.90 7.64 13.44
C LYS A 263 9.57 7.99 14.12
N THR A 264 8.45 7.41 13.67
CA THR A 264 7.11 7.94 13.97
C THR A 264 6.19 7.03 14.79
N LEU A 265 6.53 5.75 14.95
CA LEU A 265 5.86 4.82 15.87
C LEU A 265 6.66 4.66 17.14
#